data_AF-A0A5C7WZF6-F1
#
_entry.id   AF-A0A5C7WZF6-F1
#
_cell.length_a   1.000
_cell.length_b   1.000
_cell.length_c   1.000
_cell.angle_alpha   90.00
_cell.angle_beta   90.00
_cell.angle_gamma   90.00
#
_symmetry.space_group_name_H-M   'P 1'
#
loop_
_entity.id
_entity.type
_entity.pdbx_description
1 polymer ?
#
loop_
_entity_poly.entity_id
_entity_poly.type
_entity_poly.pdbx_seq_one_letter_code
_entity_poly.pdbx_strand_id
1 'polypeptide(L)'
;AIPGTPSANNGIGPFNSIITPNILPGLSISADLGNGPGIQEVATFSVDVAGPNGSVAVANAHGTVTGAAGGVLLRPFARLISKAGDSVTTYGEPWNMN
;
A
#
# COMPACT_ATOMS: atom_id res chain seq x y z
N ALA A 1 72.97 -30.99 28.38
CA ALA A 1 71.52 -31.24 28.34
C ALA A 1 70.78 -30.02 28.87
N ILE A 2 70.13 -29.26 27.99
CA ILE A 2 68.84 -28.63 28.28
C ILE A 2 67.89 -29.25 27.24
N PRO A 3 66.99 -30.15 27.66
CA PRO A 3 66.07 -30.84 26.76
C PRO A 3 64.87 -29.96 26.37
N GLY A 4 64.47 -30.05 25.10
CA GLY A 4 63.07 -29.93 24.67
C GLY A 4 62.55 -28.54 24.29
N THR A 5 62.66 -28.19 23.02
CA THR A 5 61.59 -27.43 22.35
C THR A 5 60.87 -28.32 21.35
N PRO A 6 59.76 -28.98 21.73
CA PRO A 6 58.77 -29.34 20.74
C PRO A 6 57.91 -28.09 20.53
N SER A 7 58.32 -27.22 19.60
CA SER A 7 57.34 -26.39 18.91
C SER A 7 56.50 -27.37 18.10
N ALA A 8 55.42 -27.86 18.70
CA ALA A 8 54.37 -28.57 18.00
C ALA A 8 53.72 -27.56 17.05
N ASN A 9 54.30 -27.47 15.86
CA ASN A 9 53.67 -26.89 14.69
C ASN A 9 52.56 -27.87 14.27
N ASN A 10 51.52 -27.95 15.09
CA ASN A 10 50.30 -28.69 14.80
C ASN A 10 49.55 -27.87 13.75
N GLY A 11 49.81 -28.22 12.50
CA GLY A 11 49.05 -27.72 11.36
C GLY A 11 47.56 -27.84 11.61
N ILE A 12 46.93 -26.68 11.73
CA ILE A 12 45.53 -26.44 11.41
C ILE A 12 45.62 -25.14 10.59
N GLY A 13 45.31 -25.23 9.29
CA GLY A 13 45.48 -24.16 8.30
C GLY A 13 44.70 -22.88 8.62
N PRO A 14 44.45 -22.00 7.64
CA PRO A 14 43.78 -20.72 7.86
C PRO A 14 42.30 -20.94 8.17
N PHE A 15 41.97 -21.47 9.33
CA PHE A 15 40.61 -21.49 9.86
C PHE A 15 40.47 -20.26 10.76
N ASN A 16 40.62 -19.09 10.13
CA ASN A 16 39.89 -17.90 10.55
C ASN A 16 38.41 -18.30 10.48
N SER A 17 37.85 -18.76 11.60
CA SER A 17 36.42 -18.99 11.86
C SER A 17 35.58 -19.40 10.64
N ILE A 18 35.24 -20.69 10.54
CA ILE A 18 34.25 -21.14 9.55
C ILE A 18 32.88 -20.61 9.99
N ILE A 19 32.44 -19.47 9.44
CA ILE A 19 31.10 -18.91 9.64
C ILE A 19 30.19 -19.53 8.59
N THR A 20 29.37 -20.51 8.98
CA THR A 20 28.33 -21.04 8.09
C THR A 20 27.06 -20.20 8.22
N PRO A 21 26.48 -19.70 7.11
CA PRO A 21 25.15 -19.08 7.14
C PRO A 21 24.07 -20.12 7.49
N ASN A 22 22.82 -19.69 7.69
CA ASN A 22 21.73 -20.62 7.99
C ASN A 22 21.59 -21.67 6.86
N ILE A 23 21.73 -22.95 7.22
CA ILE A 23 21.73 -24.11 6.30
C ILE A 23 20.37 -24.78 6.18
N LEU A 24 19.38 -24.34 6.97
CA LEU A 24 18.01 -24.78 6.88
C LEU A 24 17.20 -23.78 6.03
N PRO A 25 16.22 -24.25 5.23
CA PRO A 25 15.33 -23.35 4.51
C PRO A 25 14.57 -22.45 5.52
N GLY A 26 14.64 -21.14 5.30
CA GLY A 26 13.97 -20.13 6.12
C GLY A 26 12.78 -19.52 5.40
N LEU A 27 11.71 -19.26 6.15
CA LEU A 27 10.57 -18.44 5.72
C LEU A 27 10.58 -17.16 6.56
N SER A 28 10.36 -16.01 5.93
CA SER A 28 10.21 -14.73 6.63
C SER A 28 8.91 -14.05 6.21
N ILE A 29 8.30 -13.33 7.15
CA ILE A 29 7.11 -12.50 6.93
C ILE A 29 7.44 -11.12 7.52
N SER A 30 7.25 -10.08 6.71
CA SER A 30 7.28 -8.68 7.17
C SER A 30 5.95 -8.04 6.81
N ALA A 31 5.43 -7.20 7.69
CA ALA A 31 4.22 -6.44 7.47
C ALA A 31 4.45 -5.01 7.94
N ASP A 32 4.27 -4.05 7.04
CA ASP A 32 4.43 -2.63 7.31
C ASP A 32 3.05 -1.98 7.28
N LEU A 33 2.69 -1.31 8.38
CA LEU A 33 1.44 -0.55 8.48
C LEU A 33 1.78 0.93 8.69
N GLY A 34 1.54 1.73 7.65
CA GLY A 34 1.75 3.17 7.65
C GLY A 34 0.43 3.94 7.69
N ASN A 35 0.54 5.27 7.76
CA ASN A 35 -0.62 6.16 7.59
C ASN A 35 -1.21 5.97 6.19
N GLY A 36 -2.54 5.89 6.10
CA GLY A 36 -3.23 5.83 4.82
C GLY A 36 -3.04 7.10 3.98
N PRO A 37 -3.35 7.06 2.68
CA PRO A 37 -3.14 8.18 1.74
C PRO A 37 -4.07 9.39 1.97
N GLY A 38 -4.91 9.39 3.01
CA GLY A 38 -5.94 10.39 3.24
C GLY A 38 -7.22 10.14 2.43
N ILE A 39 -7.99 11.20 2.20
CA ILE A 39 -9.26 11.14 1.44
C ILE A 39 -8.95 11.24 -0.06
N GLN A 40 -9.55 10.35 -0.84
CA GLN A 40 -9.48 10.37 -2.30
C GLN A 40 -10.86 10.61 -2.90
N GLU A 41 -10.91 11.47 -3.93
CA GLU A 41 -12.12 11.70 -4.71
C GLU A 41 -12.00 10.97 -6.04
N VAL A 42 -13.03 10.21 -6.39
CA VAL A 42 -13.10 9.50 -7.68
C VAL A 42 -14.40 9.91 -8.37
N ALA A 43 -14.28 10.44 -9.59
CA ALA A 43 -15.44 10.76 -10.42
C ALA A 43 -15.85 9.51 -11.21
N THR A 44 -17.03 8.97 -10.91
CA THR A 44 -17.59 7.84 -11.67
C THR A 44 -17.87 8.21 -13.14
N PHE A 45 -18.29 9.46 -13.38
CA PHE A 45 -18.39 10.06 -14.70
C PHE A 45 -18.22 11.58 -14.59
N SER A 46 -17.86 12.21 -15.71
CA SER A 46 -17.83 13.67 -15.86
C SER A 46 -18.18 13.99 -17.30
N VAL A 47 -19.26 14.74 -17.50
CA VAL A 47 -19.83 14.98 -18.83
C VAL A 47 -20.36 16.40 -18.93
N ASP A 48 -20.32 16.96 -20.14
CA ASP A 48 -20.94 18.25 -20.43
C ASP A 48 -22.47 18.13 -20.49
N VAL A 49 -23.16 19.13 -19.95
CA VAL A 49 -24.63 19.25 -19.98
C VAL A 49 -25.04 20.64 -20.44
N ALA A 50 -26.22 20.76 -21.04
CA ALA A 50 -26.74 22.03 -21.53
C ALA A 50 -28.26 22.13 -21.33
N GLY A 51 -28.76 23.37 -21.26
CA GLY A 51 -30.17 23.66 -21.03
C GLY A 51 -30.54 23.75 -19.54
N PRO A 52 -31.82 24.05 -19.23
CA PRO A 52 -32.26 24.29 -17.85
C PRO A 52 -32.35 23.04 -16.98
N ASN A 53 -32.44 21.85 -17.58
CA ASN A 53 -32.56 20.56 -16.90
C ASN A 53 -31.76 19.50 -17.64
N GLY A 54 -31.23 18.51 -16.92
CA GLY A 54 -30.52 17.36 -17.49
C GLY A 54 -30.46 16.20 -16.49
N SER A 55 -30.36 14.97 -17.00
CA SER A 55 -30.20 13.78 -16.18
C SER A 55 -29.15 12.88 -16.81
N VAL A 56 -28.28 12.32 -15.97
CA VAL A 56 -27.27 11.34 -16.34
C VAL A 56 -27.35 10.23 -15.31
N ALA A 57 -27.43 8.99 -15.77
CA ALA A 57 -27.53 7.82 -14.91
C ALA A 57 -26.38 6.86 -15.20
N VAL A 58 -25.91 6.20 -14.14
CA VAL A 58 -24.87 5.17 -14.19
C VAL A 58 -25.37 3.94 -13.43
N ALA A 59 -25.09 2.76 -13.97
CA ALA A 59 -25.41 1.48 -13.35
C ALA A 59 -24.17 0.59 -13.33
N ASN A 60 -23.97 -0.16 -12.25
CA ASN A 60 -22.89 -1.13 -12.08
C ASN A 60 -21.48 -0.56 -12.33
N ALA A 61 -21.23 0.70 -11.95
CA ALA A 61 -19.88 1.23 -11.92
C ALA A 61 -19.03 0.45 -10.90
N HIS A 62 -17.81 0.11 -11.30
CA HIS A 62 -16.90 -0.68 -10.48
C HIS A 62 -15.73 0.16 -9.97
N GLY A 63 -15.45 0.07 -8.67
CA GLY A 63 -14.30 0.69 -8.02
C GLY A 63 -13.65 -0.30 -7.06
N THR A 64 -12.33 -0.21 -6.89
CA THR A 64 -11.57 -1.07 -5.97
C THR A 64 -10.51 -0.25 -5.26
N VAL A 65 -10.25 -0.60 -4.00
CA VAL A 65 -9.14 -0.10 -3.19
C VAL A 65 -8.46 -1.32 -2.57
N THR A 66 -7.13 -1.36 -2.61
CA THR A 66 -6.31 -2.43 -2.02
C THR A 66 -5.29 -1.85 -1.06
N GLY A 67 -4.73 -2.69 -0.18
CA GLY A 67 -3.78 -2.27 0.85
C GLY A 67 -4.41 -1.38 1.93
N ALA A 68 -5.74 -1.32 2.00
CA ALA A 68 -6.45 -0.60 3.04
C ALA A 68 -6.59 -1.48 4.29
N ALA A 69 -6.11 -0.97 5.42
CA ALA A 69 -6.30 -1.56 6.74
C ALA A 69 -7.07 -0.57 7.62
N GLY A 70 -8.03 -1.06 8.41
CA GLY A 70 -8.87 -0.22 9.28
C GLY A 70 -10.24 0.18 8.69
N GLY A 71 -10.64 -0.42 7.56
CA GLY A 71 -11.91 -0.18 6.91
C GLY A 71 -11.87 0.92 5.86
N VAL A 72 -12.81 0.87 4.90
CA VAL A 72 -12.95 1.85 3.82
C VAL A 72 -14.33 2.49 3.92
N LEU A 73 -14.34 3.83 3.93
CA LEU A 73 -15.56 4.63 3.85
C LEU A 73 -15.66 5.29 2.48
N LEU A 74 -16.82 5.15 1.84
CA LEU A 74 -17.14 5.83 0.60
C LEU A 74 -18.17 6.93 0.87
N ARG A 75 -17.93 8.14 0.35
CA ARG A 75 -18.91 9.23 0.41
C ARG A 75 -19.38 9.55 -1.01
N PRO A 76 -20.63 9.25 -1.37
CA PRO A 76 -21.16 9.62 -2.68
C PRO A 76 -21.37 11.13 -2.76
N PHE A 77 -21.14 11.70 -3.95
CA PHE A 77 -21.41 13.10 -4.22
C PHE A 77 -21.94 13.29 -5.65
N ALA A 78 -22.61 14.41 -5.86
CA ALA A 78 -22.93 14.92 -7.19
C ALA A 78 -22.46 16.38 -7.29
N ARG A 79 -21.74 16.71 -8.37
CA ARG A 79 -21.20 18.05 -8.61
C ARG A 79 -21.69 18.60 -9.94
N LEU A 80 -22.19 19.83 -9.92
CA LEU A 80 -22.55 20.60 -11.11
C LEU A 80 -21.63 21.82 -11.19
N ILE A 81 -21.00 22.01 -12.35
CA ILE A 81 -20.10 23.14 -12.63
C ILE A 81 -20.67 23.92 -13.81
N SER A 82 -20.89 25.23 -13.63
CA SER A 82 -21.33 26.13 -14.68
C SER A 82 -20.16 26.49 -15.59
N LYS A 83 -20.44 26.86 -16.86
CA LYS A 83 -19.40 27.37 -17.78
C LYS A 83 -18.73 28.66 -17.29
N ALA A 84 -19.42 29.42 -16.42
CA ALA A 84 -18.87 30.62 -15.80
C ALA A 84 -17.95 30.32 -14.61
N GLY A 85 -17.88 29.06 -14.16
CA GLY A 85 -17.01 28.61 -13.06
C GLY A 85 -17.73 28.39 -11.72
N ASP A 86 -19.03 28.65 -11.65
CA ASP A 86 -19.81 28.37 -10.43
C ASP A 86 -19.89 26.86 -10.20
N SER A 87 -19.78 26.41 -8.95
CA SER A 87 -19.82 24.99 -8.62
C SER A 87 -20.67 24.75 -7.39
N VAL A 88 -21.51 23.72 -7.46
CA VAL A 88 -22.26 23.20 -6.32
C VAL A 88 -22.01 21.70 -6.23
N THR A 89 -21.75 21.22 -5.02
CA THR A 89 -21.58 19.80 -4.74
C THR A 89 -22.49 19.39 -3.60
N THR A 90 -23.27 18.34 -3.81
CA THR A 90 -24.08 17.70 -2.76
C THR A 90 -23.43 16.39 -2.36
N TYR A 91 -23.53 16.06 -1.08
CA TYR A 91 -22.98 14.83 -0.51
C TYR A 91 -24.12 13.96 0.03
N GLY A 92 -24.00 12.66 -0.21
CA GLY A 92 -24.89 11.66 0.40
C GLY A 92 -24.29 11.05 1.66
N GLU A 93 -25.06 10.16 2.27
CA GLU A 93 -24.64 9.42 3.46
C GLU A 93 -23.43 8.52 3.14
N PRO A 94 -22.40 8.47 4.00
CA PRO A 94 -21.27 7.57 3.83
C PRO A 94 -21.69 6.10 3.85
N TRP A 95 -21.03 5.29 3.04
CA TRP A 95 -21.19 3.84 3.00
C TRP A 95 -19.95 3.17 3.60
N ASN A 96 -20.18 2.25 4.52
CA ASN A 96 -19.13 1.41 5.09
C ASN A 96 -18.91 0.18 4.20
N MET A 97 -17.67 -0.02 3.76
CA MET A 97 -17.26 -1.12 2.88
C MET A 97 -16.61 -2.29 3.64
N ASN A 98 -16.66 -2.27 4.98
CA ASN A 98 -16.08 -3.30 5.85
C ASN A 98 -17.15 -4.01 6.69
#